data_AF-A0A821RMX1-F1
#
_entry.id   AF-A0A821RMX1-F1
#
_cell.length_a   1.000
_cell.length_b   1.000
_cell.length_c   1.000
_cell.angle_alpha   90.00
_cell.angle_beta   90.00
_cell.angle_gamma   90.00
#
_symmetry.space_group_name_H-M   'P 1'
#
loop_
_entity.id
_entity.type
_entity.pdbx_description
1 polymer ?
#
loop_
_entity_poly.entity_id
_entity_poly.type
_entity_poly.pdbx_seq_one_letter_code
_entity_poly.pdbx_strand_id
1 'polypeptide(L)' 'AQETLPIPQIYSQEIVKIRIDNPTLDTGSFFPLLDSIDASLYRRRAKNYPKLPTNVEDFVLPDGCKLGLHGEPFLLVDET' A
#
# COMPACT_ATOMS: atom_id res chain seq x y z
N ALA A 1 -2.90 -30.00 -33.41
CA ALA A 1 -2.13 -30.04 -32.16
C ALA A 1 -1.92 -28.61 -31.71
N GLN A 2 -2.16 -28.29 -30.43
CA GLN A 2 -2.02 -26.94 -29.91
C GLN A 2 -0.55 -26.74 -29.52
N GLU A 3 0.16 -25.88 -30.25
CA GLU A 3 1.57 -25.58 -30.01
C GLU A 3 1.73 -24.88 -28.67
N THR A 4 2.42 -25.52 -27.73
CA THR A 4 2.80 -24.89 -26.46
C THR A 4 3.95 -23.92 -26.73
N LEU A 5 3.70 -22.62 -26.57
CA LEU A 5 4.75 -21.61 -26.66
C LEU A 5 5.80 -21.86 -25.57
N PRO A 6 7.11 -21.76 -25.89
CA PRO A 6 8.16 -21.93 -24.90
C PRO A 6 8.06 -20.84 -23.84
N ILE A 7 8.25 -21.22 -22.57
CA ILE A 7 8.26 -20.28 -21.44
C ILE A 7 9.39 -19.27 -21.71
N PRO A 8 9.10 -17.96 -21.77
CA PRO A 8 10.13 -16.97 -22.03
C PRO A 8 11.19 -17.05 -20.93
N GLN A 9 12.46 -17.09 -21.35
CA GLN A 9 13.58 -17.19 -20.43
C GLN A 9 13.80 -15.83 -19.74
N ILE A 10 13.20 -15.69 -18.56
CA ILE A 10 13.15 -14.45 -17.78
C ILE A 10 14.51 -14.10 -17.14
N TYR A 11 15.44 -15.05 -17.11
CA TYR A 11 16.81 -14.88 -16.61
C TYR A 11 17.81 -15.33 -17.67
N SER A 12 18.47 -14.38 -18.33
CA SER A 12 19.65 -14.66 -19.16
C SER A 12 20.88 -14.76 -18.26
N GLN A 13 21.82 -15.64 -18.60
CA GLN A 13 23.09 -15.75 -17.86
C GLN A 13 23.89 -14.44 -17.88
N GLU A 14 23.65 -13.58 -18.88
CA GLU A 14 24.25 -12.26 -18.99
C GLU A 14 23.80 -11.32 -17.85
N ILE A 15 22.51 -11.31 -17.51
CA ILE A 15 21.99 -10.52 -16.37
C ILE A 15 22.62 -10.99 -15.06
N VAL A 16 22.82 -12.30 -14.91
CA VAL A 16 23.50 -12.88 -13.75
C VAL A 16 24.97 -12.47 -13.71
N LYS A 17 25.68 -12.51 -14.85
CA LYS A 17 27.08 -12.05 -14.96
C LYS A 17 27.21 -10.58 -14.61
N ILE A 18 26.38 -9.70 -15.17
CA ILE A 18 26.40 -8.26 -14.87
C ILE A 18 26.23 -8.00 -13.36
N ARG A 19 25.35 -8.75 -12.68
CA ARG A 19 25.16 -8.65 -11.23
C ARG A 19 26.37 -9.15 -10.43
N ILE A 20 27.00 -10.23 -10.87
CA ILE A 20 28.21 -10.78 -10.22
C ILE A 20 29.41 -9.86 -10.43
N ASP A 21 29.56 -9.30 -11.64
CA ASP A 21 30.65 -8.42 -12.04
C ASP A 21 30.53 -7.02 -11.42
N ASN A 22 29.30 -6.60 -11.08
CA ASN A 22 29.02 -5.34 -10.41
C ASN A 22 28.32 -5.59 -9.05
N PRO A 23 29.02 -6.21 -8.08
CA PRO A 23 28.45 -6.51 -6.77
C PRO A 23 28.16 -5.23 -5.97
N THR A 24 28.79 -4.11 -6.36
CA THR A 24 28.56 -2.76 -5.83
C THR A 24 27.39 -2.02 -6.48
N LEU A 25 26.72 -2.64 -7.47
CA LEU A 25 25.46 -2.10 -8.00
C LEU A 25 24.39 -2.30 -6.93
N ASP A 26 24.45 -1.43 -5.92
CA ASP A 26 23.54 -1.38 -4.79
C ASP A 26 22.19 -0.88 -5.30
N THR A 27 21.44 -1.80 -5.91
CA THR A 27 20.06 -1.58 -6.31
C THR A 27 19.17 -1.25 -5.10
N GLY A 28 19.58 -1.65 -3.88
CA GLY A 28 18.92 -1.29 -2.63
C GLY A 28 19.01 0.20 -2.31
N SER A 29 20.10 0.88 -2.68
CA SER A 29 20.27 2.34 -2.48
C SER A 29 19.29 3.20 -3.29
N PHE A 30 18.73 2.67 -4.38
CA PHE A 30 17.70 3.36 -5.17
C PHE A 30 16.32 3.28 -4.52
N PHE A 31 16.10 2.28 -3.66
CA PHE A 31 14.82 2.14 -2.97
C PHE A 31 14.88 2.92 -1.65
N PRO A 32 13.91 3.81 -1.40
CA PRO A 32 13.82 4.48 -0.12
C PRO A 32 13.66 3.44 1.00
N LEU A 33 14.31 3.69 2.14
CA LEU A 33 14.14 2.88 3.35
C LEU A 33 12.66 2.85 3.76
N LEU A 34 12.20 1.70 4.28
CA LEU A 34 10.82 1.54 4.74
C LEU A 34 10.40 2.66 5.70
N ASP A 35 11.25 3.00 6.67
CA ASP A 35 11.03 4.09 7.62
C ASP A 35 10.81 5.45 6.93
N SER A 36 11.53 5.71 5.83
CA SER A 36 11.39 6.95 5.07
C SER A 36 10.09 7.00 4.27
N ILE A 37 9.67 5.86 3.72
CA ILE A 37 8.38 5.71 3.05
C ILE A 37 7.28 5.93 4.07
N ASP A 38 7.29 5.21 5.18
CA ASP A 38 6.29 5.30 6.24
C ASP A 38 6.20 6.72 6.79
N ALA A 39 7.34 7.34 7.14
CA ALA A 39 7.35 8.72 7.61
C ALA A 39 6.73 9.68 6.58
N SER A 40 7.00 9.52 5.29
CA SER A 40 6.40 10.35 4.25
C SER A 40 4.89 10.11 4.09
N LEU A 41 4.46 8.84 4.17
CA LEU A 41 3.08 8.39 3.98
C LEU A 41 2.20 8.84 5.14
N TYR A 42 2.64 8.58 6.38
CA TYR A 42 1.97 9.02 7.59
C TYR A 42 1.99 10.54 7.73
N ARG A 43 3.06 11.24 7.32
CA ARG A 43 3.09 12.71 7.34
C ARG A 43 2.14 13.33 6.31
N ARG A 44 2.04 12.75 5.11
CA ARG A 44 1.05 13.16 4.10
C ARG A 44 -0.37 12.89 4.59
N ARG A 45 -0.60 11.74 5.24
CA ARG A 45 -1.90 11.40 5.83
C ARG A 45 -2.28 12.39 6.94
N ALA A 46 -1.35 12.70 7.85
CA ALA A 46 -1.58 13.66 8.92
C ALA A 46 -1.84 15.10 8.44
N LYS A 47 -1.34 15.48 7.26
CA LYS A 47 -1.63 16.79 6.64
C LYS A 47 -2.98 16.84 5.94
N ASN A 48 -3.39 15.76 5.28
CA ASN A 48 -4.55 15.76 4.39
C ASN A 48 -5.82 15.20 5.04
N TYR A 49 -5.69 14.41 6.11
CA TYR A 49 -6.81 13.80 6.80
C TYR A 49 -6.99 14.44 8.18
N PRO A 50 -8.23 14.55 8.67
CA PRO A 50 -8.50 15.01 10.02
C PRO A 50 -7.81 14.10 11.03
N LYS A 51 -7.36 14.69 12.15
CA LYS A 51 -6.83 13.90 13.26
C LYS A 51 -7.93 13.00 13.79
N LEU A 52 -7.59 11.75 14.10
CA LEU A 52 -8.48 10.88 14.84
C LEU A 52 -8.76 11.52 16.21
N PRO A 53 -10.02 11.49 16.67
CA PRO A 53 -10.35 11.94 18.00
C PRO A 53 -9.64 11.07 19.05
N THR A 54 -9.30 11.68 20.18
CA THR A 54 -8.60 11.01 21.28
C THR A 54 -9.54 10.05 22.01
N ASN A 55 -10.82 10.41 22.12
CA ASN A 55 -11.84 9.59 22.77
C ASN A 55 -12.80 9.01 21.74
N VAL A 56 -13.36 7.84 22.05
CA VAL A 56 -14.34 7.17 21.19
C VAL A 56 -15.62 7.99 21.05
N GLU A 57 -16.05 8.68 22.11
CA GLU A 57 -17.26 9.52 22.12
C GLU A 57 -17.18 10.73 21.17
N ASP A 58 -15.96 11.22 20.93
CA ASP A 58 -15.72 12.33 20.00
C ASP A 58 -15.68 11.86 18.52
N PHE A 59 -15.77 10.54 18.27
CA PHE A 59 -15.75 9.97 16.94
C PHE A 59 -17.12 10.09 16.26
N VAL A 60 -17.33 11.19 15.54
CA VAL A 60 -18.52 11.38 14.72
C VAL A 60 -18.29 10.84 13.32
N LEU A 61 -19.01 9.79 12.96
CA LEU A 61 -18.98 9.24 11.60
C LEU A 61 -19.84 10.12 10.66
N PRO A 62 -19.34 10.51 9.48
CA PRO A 62 -20.14 11.24 8.49
C PRO A 62 -21.34 10.43 8.01
N ASP A 63 -22.46 11.08 7.69
CA ASP A 63 -23.71 10.39 7.31
C ASP A 63 -23.56 9.48 6.08
N GLY A 64 -22.77 9.91 5.08
CA GLY A 64 -22.46 9.07 3.91
C GLY A 64 -21.62 7.83 4.23
N CYS A 65 -21.01 7.77 5.41
CA CYS A 65 -20.25 6.63 5.90
C CYS A 65 -21.04 5.76 6.89
N LYS A 66 -22.29 6.11 7.23
CA LYS A 66 -23.18 5.28 8.07
C LYS A 66 -23.95 4.24 7.27
N LEU A 67 -24.07 4.47 5.97
CA LEU A 67 -24.84 3.63 5.06
C LEU A 67 -23.91 2.70 4.26
N GLY A 68 -24.36 1.47 4.05
CA GLY A 68 -23.73 0.51 3.16
C GLY A 68 -23.96 0.88 1.69
N LEU A 69 -23.41 0.07 0.79
CA LEU A 69 -23.47 0.30 -0.67
C LEU A 69 -24.90 0.46 -1.20
N HIS A 70 -25.88 -0.16 -0.55
CA HIS A 70 -27.30 -0.14 -0.94
C HIS A 70 -28.15 0.82 -0.10
N GLY A 71 -27.54 1.68 0.73
CA GLY A 71 -28.28 2.63 1.57
C GLY A 71 -28.78 2.04 2.89
N GLU A 72 -28.47 0.78 3.18
CA GLU A 72 -28.82 0.14 4.46
C GLU A 72 -27.85 0.58 5.57
N PRO A 73 -28.32 0.88 6.78
CA PRO A 73 -27.42 1.14 7.91
C PRO A 73 -26.61 -0.13 8.19
N PHE A 74 -25.28 -0.04 8.12
CA PHE A 74 -24.41 -1.20 8.41
C PHE A 74 -23.80 -1.15 9.81
N LEU A 75 -23.80 0.02 10.44
CA LEU A 75 -23.39 0.18 11.82
C LEU A 75 -24.62 0.16 12.71
N LEU A 76 -24.67 -0.81 13.62
CA LEU A 76 -25.59 -0.80 14.75
C LEU A 76 -25.09 0.28 15.72
N VAL A 77 -25.72 1.45 15.67
CA VAL A 77 -25.53 2.50 16.66
C VAL A 77 -26.65 2.32 17.68
N ASP A 78 -26.30 2.14 18.96
CA ASP A 78 -27.30 2.21 20.04
C ASP A 78 -27.81 3.65 20.08
N GLU A 79 -29.05 3.87 19.63
CA GLU A 79 -29.72 5.16 19.77
C GLU A 79 -30.06 5.34 21.26
N THR A 80 -29.22 6.11 21.97
CA THR A 80 -29.49 6.57 23.35
C THR A 80 -30.42 7.76 23.38
#